data_AF-A0A4Q0U1M1-F1
#
_entry.id   AF-A0A4Q0U1M1-F1
#
_cell.length_a   1.000
_cell.length_b   1.000
_cell.length_c   1.000
_cell.angle_alpha   90.00
_cell.angle_beta   90.00
_cell.angle_gamma   90.00
#
_symmetry.space_group_name_H-M   'P 1'
#
loop_
_entity.id
_entity.type
_entity.pdbx_description
1 polymer ?
#
loop_
_entity_poly.entity_id
_entity_poly.type
_entity_poly.pdbx_seq_one_letter_code
_entity_poly.pdbx_strand_id
1 'polypeptide(L)'
;MPVSGDGRLQLLRSQQHAATAKERDRYCRLAVLAGHREACLMFCFARSDFFEDHQPLKPFKSHGIKVAFYGYYYPSRYADLIDDEQRAFCCSLYQFKEGENHGIEFFKACMSVLNLADAPYHILFMPCSDEFKYARRFKRLDWYITTHRPDLSSGLYDVDVFESRDSLHEAKGGENRILERNYRITGNIEGKQIIIVDDVLTSGQSMADYKEEIERCGGKVVAAIFYGKTVTRPPLLLIKAHVWGGCIVNKIKELTK
;
A
#
# COMPACT_ATOMS: atom_id res chain seq x y z
N MET A 1 17.98 -31.90 8.98
CA MET A 1 17.07 -33.06 9.01
C MET A 1 15.76 -32.65 8.35
N PRO A 2 15.24 -33.40 7.36
CA PRO A 2 13.96 -33.08 6.76
C PRO A 2 12.86 -33.34 7.80
N VAL A 3 12.17 -32.29 8.21
CA VAL A 3 11.00 -32.43 9.08
C VAL A 3 9.88 -33.08 8.25
N SER A 4 9.28 -34.15 8.78
CA SER A 4 8.13 -34.85 8.20
C SER A 4 6.97 -33.89 7.95
N GLY A 5 6.01 -34.27 7.08
CA GLY A 5 4.84 -33.44 6.79
C GLY A 5 4.07 -32.98 8.04
N ASP A 6 4.07 -33.80 9.09
CA ASP A 6 3.42 -33.54 10.37
C ASP A 6 4.13 -32.43 11.17
N GLY A 7 5.47 -32.47 11.25
CA GLY A 7 6.24 -31.43 11.93
C GLY A 7 6.23 -30.08 11.20
N ARG A 8 5.95 -30.05 9.88
CA ARG A 8 5.78 -28.80 9.13
C ARG A 8 4.48 -28.08 9.49
N LEU A 9 3.39 -28.81 9.66
CA LEU A 9 2.11 -28.26 10.12
C LEU A 9 2.18 -27.79 11.58
N GLN A 10 2.89 -28.54 12.42
CA GLN A 10 3.06 -28.21 13.83
C GLN A 10 3.79 -26.86 14.00
N LEU A 11 4.81 -26.57 13.18
CA LEU A 11 5.52 -25.28 13.22
C LEU A 11 4.64 -24.09 12.86
N LEU A 12 3.71 -24.22 11.91
CA LEU A 12 2.76 -23.15 11.57
C LEU A 12 1.76 -22.90 12.70
N ARG A 13 1.22 -23.98 13.29
CA ARG A 13 0.30 -23.87 14.43
C ARG A 13 1.00 -23.25 15.64
N SER A 14 2.25 -23.64 15.92
CA SER A 14 3.06 -23.05 16.99
C SER A 14 3.38 -21.57 16.74
N GLN A 15 3.43 -21.09 15.50
CA GLN A 15 3.56 -19.66 15.18
C GLN A 15 2.27 -18.90 15.47
N GLN A 16 1.12 -19.42 15.04
CA GLN A 16 -0.18 -18.79 15.26
C GLN A 16 -0.50 -18.63 16.75
N HIS A 17 -0.01 -19.56 17.58
CA HIS A 17 -0.20 -19.54 19.04
C HIS A 17 1.01 -19.01 19.82
N ALA A 18 2.04 -18.47 19.17
CA ALA A 18 3.21 -17.98 19.89
C ALA A 18 2.89 -16.69 20.66
N ALA A 19 3.17 -16.71 21.96
CA ALA A 19 2.83 -15.64 22.90
C ALA A 19 3.61 -14.35 22.64
N THR A 20 4.81 -14.45 22.07
CA THR A 20 5.68 -13.29 21.81
C THR A 20 6.08 -13.17 20.34
N ALA A 21 6.32 -11.93 19.89
CA ALA A 21 6.84 -11.66 18.53
C ALA A 21 8.18 -12.37 18.26
N LYS A 22 9.02 -12.52 19.28
CA LYS A 22 10.31 -13.22 19.19
C LYS A 22 10.13 -14.72 18.95
N GLU A 23 9.16 -15.35 19.58
CA GLU A 23 8.82 -16.75 19.35
C GLU A 23 8.21 -16.95 17.96
N ARG A 24 7.33 -16.05 17.53
CA ARG A 24 6.78 -16.06 16.15
C ARG A 24 7.90 -15.97 15.12
N ASP A 25 8.84 -15.03 15.25
CA ASP A 25 10.01 -14.92 14.35
C ASP A 25 10.86 -16.19 14.35
N ARG A 26 11.15 -16.76 15.53
CA ARG A 26 11.93 -18.01 15.65
C ARG A 26 11.25 -19.17 14.93
N TYR A 27 9.97 -19.42 15.20
CA TYR A 27 9.26 -20.51 14.54
C TYR A 27 9.10 -20.24 13.03
N CYS A 28 8.88 -18.99 12.61
CA CYS A 28 8.86 -18.60 11.18
C CYS A 28 10.15 -18.97 10.48
N ARG A 29 11.32 -18.64 11.06
CA ARG A 29 12.62 -19.02 10.50
C ARG A 29 12.77 -20.54 10.37
N LEU A 30 12.38 -21.30 11.40
CA LEU A 30 12.44 -22.76 11.35
C LEU A 30 11.55 -23.35 10.25
N ALA A 31 10.34 -22.82 10.08
CA ALA A 31 9.43 -23.26 9.02
C ALA A 31 9.92 -22.87 7.62
N VAL A 32 10.59 -21.72 7.46
CA VAL A 32 11.28 -21.34 6.22
C VAL A 32 12.40 -22.33 5.89
N LEU A 33 13.22 -22.70 6.88
CA LEU A 33 14.29 -23.69 6.72
C LEU A 33 13.73 -25.08 6.37
N ALA A 34 12.56 -25.44 6.91
CA ALA A 34 11.84 -26.67 6.58
C ALA A 34 11.15 -26.63 5.20
N GLY A 35 11.22 -25.49 4.49
CA GLY A 35 10.70 -25.33 3.14
C GLY A 35 9.22 -24.98 3.05
N HIS A 36 8.59 -24.51 4.13
CA HIS A 36 7.16 -24.16 4.12
C HIS A 36 6.91 -22.85 3.37
N ARG A 37 6.08 -22.91 2.32
CA ARG A 37 5.86 -21.75 1.41
C ARG A 37 5.14 -20.61 2.12
N GLU A 38 4.13 -20.91 2.93
CA GLU A 38 3.38 -19.90 3.68
C GLU A 38 4.22 -19.27 4.78
N ALA A 39 5.11 -20.03 5.41
CA ALA A 39 6.03 -19.48 6.41
C ALA A 39 7.02 -18.50 5.80
N CYS A 40 7.39 -18.69 4.52
CA CYS A 40 8.18 -17.70 3.80
C CYS A 40 7.43 -16.38 3.63
N LEU A 41 6.12 -16.44 3.34
CA LEU A 41 5.27 -15.26 3.22
C LEU A 41 5.05 -14.58 4.57
N MET A 42 4.73 -15.33 5.62
CA MET A 42 4.59 -14.79 6.98
C MET A 42 5.89 -14.13 7.45
N PHE A 43 7.03 -14.79 7.23
CA PHE A 43 8.33 -14.21 7.55
C PHE A 43 8.61 -12.92 6.77
N CYS A 44 8.23 -12.89 5.48
CA CYS A 44 8.34 -11.70 4.65
C CYS A 44 7.47 -10.55 5.18
N PHE A 45 6.20 -10.82 5.52
CA PHE A 45 5.26 -9.81 6.01
C PHE A 45 5.65 -9.27 7.38
N ALA A 46 6.12 -10.14 8.27
CA ALA A 46 6.65 -9.72 9.57
C ALA A 46 7.91 -8.84 9.43
N ARG A 47 8.58 -8.89 8.27
CA ARG A 47 9.80 -8.15 7.95
C ARG A 47 9.66 -7.28 6.71
N SER A 48 8.47 -6.70 6.50
CA SER A 48 8.23 -5.76 5.39
C SER A 48 9.20 -4.56 5.45
N ASP A 49 9.73 -4.22 6.64
CA ASP A 49 10.82 -3.25 6.84
C ASP A 49 12.09 -3.56 6.02
N PHE A 50 12.33 -4.84 5.77
CA PHE A 50 13.52 -5.33 5.08
C PHE A 50 13.23 -5.71 3.63
N PHE A 51 12.07 -6.30 3.34
CA PHE A 51 11.75 -6.85 2.02
C PHE A 51 11.11 -5.84 1.06
N GLU A 52 10.60 -4.72 1.58
CA GLU A 52 9.99 -3.67 0.75
C GLU A 52 10.97 -2.53 0.47
N ASP A 53 11.06 -2.14 -0.80
CA ASP A 53 11.91 -1.03 -1.26
C ASP A 53 11.48 0.33 -0.68
N HIS A 54 10.22 0.43 -0.25
CA HIS A 54 9.63 1.66 0.26
C HIS A 54 8.93 1.40 1.59
N GLN A 55 9.07 2.37 2.50
CA GLN A 55 8.63 2.28 3.88
C GLN A 55 7.49 3.27 4.14
N PRO A 56 6.48 2.92 4.98
CA PRO A 56 5.42 3.83 5.34
C PRO A 56 5.97 5.15 5.87
N LEU A 57 5.37 6.26 5.46
CA LEU A 57 5.74 7.61 5.87
C LEU A 57 7.21 7.99 5.58
N LYS A 58 7.90 7.26 4.69
CA LYS A 58 9.18 7.66 4.11
C LYS A 58 8.97 7.97 2.62
N PRO A 59 8.96 9.27 2.24
CA PRO A 59 8.73 9.64 0.86
C PRO A 59 9.77 9.07 -0.08
N PHE A 60 9.33 8.70 -1.28
CA PHE A 60 10.19 8.26 -2.37
C PHE A 60 9.78 8.94 -3.68
N LYS A 61 10.56 8.76 -4.74
CA LYS A 61 10.22 9.27 -6.08
C LYS A 61 9.68 8.14 -6.95
N SER A 62 8.57 8.40 -7.63
CA SER A 62 8.00 7.50 -8.64
C SER A 62 7.40 8.34 -9.75
N HIS A 63 7.66 7.99 -11.01
CA HIS A 63 7.16 8.71 -12.19
C HIS A 63 7.39 10.24 -12.13
N GLY A 64 8.54 10.65 -11.60
CA GLY A 64 8.94 12.06 -11.50
C GLY A 64 8.32 12.86 -10.34
N ILE A 65 7.44 12.27 -9.53
CA ILE A 65 6.76 12.96 -8.41
C ILE A 65 7.14 12.36 -7.05
N LYS A 66 6.93 13.12 -5.97
CA LYS A 66 7.09 12.61 -4.61
C LYS A 66 5.90 11.73 -4.24
N VAL A 67 6.15 10.57 -3.64
CA VAL A 67 5.09 9.65 -3.20
C VAL A 67 5.27 9.30 -1.73
N ALA A 68 4.17 9.31 -0.99
CA ALA A 68 4.11 8.82 0.40
C ALA A 68 2.91 7.89 0.59
N PHE A 69 3.02 6.96 1.54
CA PHE A 69 1.91 6.07 1.90
C PHE A 69 1.86 5.82 3.41
N TYR A 70 0.67 5.53 3.93
CA TYR A 70 0.42 5.49 5.38
C TYR A 70 0.76 4.14 6.03
N GLY A 71 0.59 3.02 5.30
CA GLY A 71 0.97 1.70 5.79
C GLY A 71 0.96 0.60 4.74
N TYR A 72 1.35 -0.62 5.12
CA TYR A 72 1.37 -1.76 4.20
C TYR A 72 -0.01 -2.40 4.09
N TYR A 73 -0.48 -2.55 2.85
CA TYR A 73 -1.69 -3.28 2.53
C TYR A 73 -1.37 -4.74 2.19
N TYR A 74 -2.05 -5.66 2.87
CA TYR A 74 -1.96 -7.09 2.64
C TYR A 74 -3.26 -7.57 1.98
N PRO A 75 -3.21 -8.03 0.71
CA PRO A 75 -4.40 -8.54 0.03
C PRO A 75 -5.12 -9.64 0.81
N SER A 76 -6.46 -9.67 0.74
CA SER A 76 -7.34 -10.59 1.47
C SER A 76 -6.97 -12.08 1.38
N ARG A 77 -6.37 -12.50 0.25
CA ARG A 77 -5.79 -13.86 0.09
C ARG A 77 -4.71 -14.22 1.10
N TYR A 78 -4.17 -13.26 1.84
CA TYR A 78 -3.19 -13.43 2.90
C TYR A 78 -3.78 -13.23 4.29
N ALA A 79 -5.11 -13.18 4.43
CA ALA A 79 -5.78 -12.93 5.70
C ALA A 79 -5.36 -13.93 6.79
N ASP A 80 -5.01 -15.16 6.47
CA ASP A 80 -4.58 -16.17 7.46
C ASP A 80 -3.08 -16.08 7.81
N LEU A 81 -2.32 -15.22 7.11
CA LEU A 81 -0.86 -15.12 7.22
C LEU A 81 -0.39 -13.83 7.89
N ILE A 82 -1.30 -12.90 8.15
CA ILE A 82 -1.00 -11.59 8.75
C ILE A 82 -1.35 -11.58 10.24
N ASP A 83 -0.60 -10.79 11.00
CA ASP A 83 -0.87 -10.57 12.43
C ASP A 83 -2.04 -9.58 12.67
N ASP A 84 -2.39 -9.38 13.94
CA ASP A 84 -3.53 -8.55 14.33
C ASP A 84 -3.34 -7.07 14.00
N GLU A 85 -2.10 -6.55 14.04
CA GLU A 85 -1.81 -5.15 13.70
C GLU A 85 -1.95 -4.93 12.19
N GLN A 86 -1.37 -5.82 11.40
CA GLN A 86 -1.51 -5.84 9.94
C GLN A 86 -2.98 -5.99 9.52
N ARG A 87 -3.74 -6.85 10.22
CA ARG A 87 -5.18 -7.03 10.00
C ARG A 87 -5.96 -5.77 10.35
N ALA A 88 -5.68 -5.16 11.50
CA ALA A 88 -6.34 -3.92 11.93
C ALA A 88 -6.11 -2.79 10.92
N PHE A 89 -4.88 -2.66 10.40
CA PHE A 89 -4.59 -1.71 9.32
C PHE A 89 -5.42 -1.99 8.06
N CYS A 90 -5.46 -3.24 7.60
CA CYS A 90 -6.26 -3.61 6.42
C CYS A 90 -7.75 -3.35 6.65
N CYS A 91 -8.30 -3.65 7.82
CA CYS A 91 -9.67 -3.32 8.21
C CYS A 91 -9.91 -1.80 8.12
N SER A 92 -9.02 -0.99 8.68
CA SER A 92 -9.10 0.48 8.62
C SER A 92 -9.10 1.02 7.19
N LEU A 93 -8.30 0.40 6.31
CA LEU A 93 -8.27 0.73 4.88
C LEU A 93 -9.58 0.36 4.18
N TYR A 94 -10.15 -0.81 4.45
CA TYR A 94 -11.46 -1.19 3.92
C TYR A 94 -12.58 -0.27 4.42
N GLN A 95 -12.56 0.10 5.71
CA GLN A 95 -13.48 1.09 6.28
C GLN A 95 -13.36 2.44 5.57
N PHE A 96 -12.15 2.85 5.17
CA PHE A 96 -11.97 4.05 4.35
C PHE A 96 -12.59 3.89 2.95
N LYS A 97 -12.41 2.74 2.30
CA LYS A 97 -13.03 2.44 1.00
C LYS A 97 -14.56 2.48 1.02
N GLU A 98 -15.15 2.11 2.15
CA GLU A 98 -16.59 2.13 2.41
C GLU A 98 -17.08 3.45 3.03
N GLY A 99 -16.20 4.42 3.31
CA GLY A 99 -16.55 5.73 3.86
C GLY A 99 -16.83 5.76 5.38
N GLU A 100 -16.64 4.63 6.06
CA GLU A 100 -16.77 4.47 7.52
C GLU A 100 -15.61 5.17 8.25
N ASN A 101 -14.40 5.06 7.71
CA ASN A 101 -13.23 5.81 8.15
C ASN A 101 -13.05 7.08 7.29
N HIS A 102 -12.88 8.25 7.91
CA HIS A 102 -12.72 9.53 7.21
C HIS A 102 -11.39 9.70 6.49
N GLY A 103 -10.35 8.94 6.84
CA GLY A 103 -9.02 9.04 6.23
C GLY A 103 -8.19 10.28 6.59
N ILE A 104 -8.76 11.28 7.29
CA ILE A 104 -8.06 12.50 7.71
C ILE A 104 -6.66 12.24 8.34
N GLU A 105 -6.50 11.22 9.18
CA GLU A 105 -5.21 10.93 9.81
C GLU A 105 -4.16 10.42 8.82
N PHE A 106 -4.56 9.57 7.85
CA PHE A 106 -3.65 9.19 6.76
C PHE A 106 -3.27 10.42 5.93
N PHE A 107 -4.25 11.28 5.63
CA PHE A 107 -4.03 12.47 4.80
C PHE A 107 -3.01 13.39 5.47
N LYS A 108 -3.21 13.72 6.75
CA LYS A 108 -2.28 14.55 7.53
C LYS A 108 -0.89 13.93 7.61
N ALA A 109 -0.79 12.65 7.93
CA ALA A 109 0.48 11.96 8.11
C ALA A 109 1.28 11.90 6.80
N CYS A 110 0.62 11.62 5.67
CA CYS A 110 1.30 11.60 4.38
C CYS A 110 1.68 13.02 3.92
N MET A 111 0.81 14.01 4.09
CA MET A 111 1.10 15.40 3.72
C MET A 111 2.29 15.98 4.49
N SER A 112 2.43 15.66 5.79
CA SER A 112 3.52 16.18 6.61
C SER A 112 4.90 15.65 6.19
N VAL A 113 4.98 14.39 5.74
CA VAL A 113 6.27 13.79 5.36
C VAL A 113 6.72 14.18 3.96
N LEU A 114 5.82 14.58 3.06
CA LEU A 114 6.19 14.98 1.69
C LEU A 114 7.16 16.19 1.65
N ASN A 115 7.18 17.01 2.71
CA ASN A 115 8.04 18.19 2.85
C ASN A 115 7.98 19.05 1.57
N LEU A 116 6.77 19.47 1.20
CA LEU A 116 6.52 20.30 0.03
C LEU A 116 6.77 21.77 0.37
N ALA A 117 6.97 22.60 -0.66
CA ALA A 117 7.06 24.04 -0.47
C ALA A 117 5.74 24.60 0.08
N ASP A 118 5.80 25.71 0.80
CA ASP A 118 4.59 26.43 1.21
C ASP A 118 3.97 27.11 -0.03
N ALA A 119 2.99 26.45 -0.63
CA ALA A 119 2.36 26.84 -1.87
C ALA A 119 0.92 26.32 -1.90
N PRO A 120 0.01 26.98 -2.63
CA PRO A 120 -1.35 26.49 -2.78
C PRO A 120 -1.35 25.20 -3.59
N TYR A 121 -1.75 24.10 -2.95
CA TYR A 121 -1.93 22.82 -3.63
C TYR A 121 -3.41 22.52 -3.85
N HIS A 122 -3.69 21.89 -4.98
CA HIS A 122 -5.00 21.40 -5.35
C HIS A 122 -5.03 19.88 -5.23
N ILE A 123 -5.96 19.35 -4.46
CA ILE A 123 -6.06 17.93 -4.16
C ILE A 123 -7.00 17.27 -5.16
N LEU A 124 -6.48 16.37 -5.99
CA LEU A 124 -7.29 15.51 -6.85
C LEU A 124 -7.33 14.10 -6.28
N PHE A 125 -8.50 13.45 -6.38
CA PHE A 125 -8.68 12.09 -5.92
C PHE A 125 -8.66 11.13 -7.08
N MET A 126 -8.07 9.96 -6.88
CA MET A 126 -8.00 8.93 -7.91
C MET A 126 -9.41 8.44 -8.29
N PRO A 127 -9.77 8.40 -9.59
CA PRO A 127 -11.07 7.91 -10.04
C PRO A 127 -11.30 6.45 -9.64
N CYS A 128 -12.51 6.16 -9.15
CA CYS A 128 -12.90 4.81 -8.71
C CYS A 128 -13.56 4.01 -9.84
N SER A 129 -14.06 2.81 -9.52
CA SER A 129 -14.85 2.00 -10.46
C SER A 129 -16.17 2.67 -10.87
N ASP A 130 -16.73 3.51 -10.02
CA ASP A 130 -18.02 4.16 -10.18
C ASP A 130 -18.08 5.42 -9.29
N GLU A 131 -19.02 6.30 -9.61
CA GLU A 131 -19.25 7.57 -8.92
C GLU A 131 -19.60 7.37 -7.43
N PHE A 132 -20.41 6.36 -7.10
CA PHE A 132 -20.83 6.13 -5.72
C PHE A 132 -19.64 5.77 -4.82
N LYS A 133 -18.75 4.89 -5.28
CA LYS A 133 -17.52 4.55 -4.53
C LYS A 133 -16.59 5.75 -4.43
N TYR A 134 -16.48 6.56 -5.49
CA TYR A 134 -15.67 7.78 -5.49
C TYR A 134 -16.17 8.78 -4.44
N ALA A 135 -17.45 9.16 -4.49
CA ALA A 135 -18.05 10.08 -3.54
C ALA A 135 -18.01 9.54 -2.11
N ARG A 136 -18.36 8.26 -1.90
CA ARG A 136 -18.37 7.61 -0.59
C ARG A 136 -17.01 7.65 0.09
N ARG A 137 -15.94 7.40 -0.67
CA ARG A 137 -14.56 7.33 -0.17
C ARG A 137 -13.99 8.71 0.16
N PHE A 138 -14.22 9.70 -0.69
CA PHE A 138 -13.48 10.96 -0.62
C PHE A 138 -14.27 12.14 -0.05
N LYS A 139 -15.62 12.08 0.04
CA LYS A 139 -16.44 13.21 0.56
C LYS A 139 -16.02 13.72 1.94
N ARG A 140 -15.54 12.84 2.83
CA ARG A 140 -15.10 13.25 4.19
C ARG A 140 -13.74 13.93 4.17
N LEU A 141 -12.86 13.56 3.25
CA LEU A 141 -11.60 14.27 3.02
C LEU A 141 -11.83 15.61 2.34
N ASP A 142 -12.71 15.66 1.34
CA ASP A 142 -13.14 16.90 0.71
C ASP A 142 -13.67 17.92 1.73
N TRP A 143 -14.60 17.49 2.60
CA TRP A 143 -15.10 18.33 3.69
C TRP A 143 -13.97 18.80 4.62
N TYR A 144 -13.04 17.92 4.98
CA TYR A 144 -11.89 18.28 5.82
C TYR A 144 -11.00 19.33 5.15
N ILE A 145 -10.66 19.14 3.87
CA ILE A 145 -9.82 20.04 3.08
C ILE A 145 -10.49 21.42 2.98
N THR A 146 -11.74 21.45 2.51
CA THR A 146 -12.48 22.70 2.28
C THR A 146 -12.78 23.47 3.56
N THR A 147 -12.93 22.78 4.70
CA THR A 147 -13.28 23.42 5.98
C THR A 147 -12.07 23.77 6.84
N HIS A 148 -11.01 22.94 6.83
CA HIS A 148 -9.91 23.04 7.80
C HIS A 148 -8.54 23.34 7.17
N ARG A 149 -8.42 23.37 5.84
CA ARG A 149 -7.16 23.59 5.13
C ARG A 149 -7.28 24.75 4.14
N PRO A 150 -7.25 26.01 4.62
CA PRO A 150 -7.36 27.19 3.74
C PRO A 150 -6.17 27.33 2.78
N ASP A 151 -5.06 26.63 3.06
CA ASP A 151 -3.87 26.52 2.19
C ASP A 151 -4.06 25.54 1.02
N LEU A 152 -5.12 24.73 1.04
CA LEU A 152 -5.43 23.72 0.04
C LEU A 152 -6.77 24.00 -0.64
N SER A 153 -6.95 23.45 -1.83
CA SER A 153 -8.25 23.35 -2.49
C SER A 153 -8.56 21.90 -2.83
N SER A 154 -9.84 21.54 -2.79
CA SER A 154 -10.31 20.20 -3.13
C SER A 154 -10.86 20.19 -4.55
N GLY A 155 -10.51 19.16 -5.32
CA GLY A 155 -11.07 18.90 -6.65
C GLY A 155 -11.92 17.65 -6.70
N LEU A 156 -12.64 17.33 -5.62
CA LEU A 156 -13.60 16.21 -5.62
C LEU A 156 -14.57 16.31 -6.80
N TYR A 157 -15.06 17.52 -7.08
CA TYR A 157 -16.02 17.80 -8.14
C TYR A 157 -15.39 18.19 -9.48
N ASP A 158 -14.04 18.16 -9.58
CA ASP A 158 -13.32 18.45 -10.83
C ASP A 158 -13.15 17.21 -11.71
N VAL A 159 -13.62 16.05 -11.24
CA VAL A 159 -13.53 14.76 -11.91
C VAL A 159 -14.93 14.17 -12.03
N ASP A 160 -15.38 13.97 -13.26
CA ASP A 160 -16.63 13.27 -13.59
C ASP A 160 -16.34 11.78 -13.84
N VAL A 161 -17.04 10.89 -13.14
CA VAL A 161 -16.92 9.43 -13.27
C VAL A 161 -18.21 8.89 -13.88
N PHE A 162 -18.25 8.78 -15.20
CA PHE A 162 -19.49 8.69 -15.99
C PHE A 162 -19.97 7.26 -16.30
N GLU A 163 -19.14 6.22 -16.07
CA GLU A 163 -19.48 4.82 -16.33
C GLU A 163 -18.93 3.87 -15.24
N SER A 164 -19.65 2.77 -14.99
CA SER A 164 -19.17 1.72 -14.08
C SER A 164 -18.17 0.81 -14.79
N ARG A 165 -17.06 0.47 -14.12
CA ARG A 165 -16.08 -0.51 -14.60
C ARG A 165 -15.70 -1.52 -13.52
N ASP A 166 -15.23 -2.69 -13.92
CA ASP A 166 -14.64 -3.64 -12.98
C ASP A 166 -13.43 -3.01 -12.26
N SER A 167 -13.26 -3.34 -10.98
CA SER A 167 -12.11 -2.88 -10.20
C SER A 167 -10.81 -3.34 -10.88
N LEU A 168 -9.82 -2.44 -10.99
CA LEU A 168 -8.53 -2.72 -11.63
C LEU A 168 -7.80 -3.95 -11.07
N HIS A 169 -8.08 -4.36 -9.83
CA HIS A 169 -7.47 -5.51 -9.16
C HIS A 169 -8.24 -6.83 -9.31
N GLU A 170 -9.46 -6.80 -9.87
CA GLU A 170 -10.32 -7.98 -10.05
C GLU A 170 -10.30 -8.49 -11.51
N ALA A 171 -9.85 -7.65 -12.44
CA ALA A 171 -9.77 -7.98 -13.86
C ALA A 171 -8.55 -8.88 -14.18
N LYS A 172 -8.80 -10.17 -14.45
CA LYS A 172 -7.79 -11.08 -15.04
C LYS A 172 -7.41 -10.60 -16.46
N GLY A 173 -6.14 -10.32 -16.74
CA GLY A 173 -5.62 -10.03 -18.09
C GLY A 173 -4.31 -9.22 -18.08
N GLY A 174 -3.29 -9.70 -18.79
CA GLY A 174 -1.88 -9.23 -18.74
C GLY A 174 -1.55 -7.92 -19.48
N GLU A 175 -0.23 -7.72 -19.66
CA GLU A 175 0.55 -6.50 -19.93
C GLU A 175 0.12 -5.57 -21.10
N ASN A 176 -0.95 -5.87 -21.84
CA ASN A 176 -1.45 -5.05 -22.95
C ASN A 176 -2.97 -4.81 -22.84
N ARG A 177 -3.41 -4.13 -21.77
CA ARG A 177 -4.80 -3.67 -21.66
C ARG A 177 -4.86 -2.15 -21.75
N ILE A 178 -5.38 -1.65 -22.87
CA ILE A 178 -5.91 -0.28 -22.93
C ILE A 178 -7.25 -0.34 -22.19
N LEU A 179 -7.26 0.04 -20.91
CA LEU A 179 -8.50 0.19 -20.15
C LEU A 179 -9.23 1.44 -20.65
N GLU A 180 -10.49 1.29 -21.04
CA GLU A 180 -11.37 2.43 -21.31
C GLU A 180 -11.47 3.28 -20.04
N ARG A 181 -11.22 4.58 -20.20
CA ARG A 181 -11.27 5.55 -19.11
C ARG A 181 -12.73 5.81 -18.79
N ASN A 182 -13.13 5.59 -17.54
CA ASN A 182 -14.48 5.88 -17.05
C ASN A 182 -14.58 7.24 -16.35
N TYR A 183 -13.62 8.14 -16.59
CA TYR A 183 -13.58 9.45 -15.97
C TYR A 183 -13.10 10.53 -16.94
N ARG A 184 -13.48 11.78 -16.66
CA ARG A 184 -12.97 13.00 -17.33
C ARG A 184 -12.68 14.06 -16.28
N ILE A 185 -11.62 14.83 -16.50
CA ILE A 185 -11.35 16.02 -15.69
C ILE A 185 -12.15 17.16 -16.31
N THR A 186 -13.14 17.66 -15.58
CA THR A 186 -14.07 18.71 -16.02
C THR A 186 -13.78 20.05 -15.36
N GLY A 187 -13.14 20.03 -14.19
CA GLY A 187 -12.74 21.24 -13.48
C GLY A 187 -11.56 21.95 -14.15
N ASN A 188 -11.51 23.28 -14.00
CA ASN A 188 -10.35 24.04 -14.44
C ASN A 188 -9.18 23.80 -13.48
N ILE A 189 -8.19 23.04 -13.95
CA ILE A 189 -6.97 22.72 -13.19
C ILE A 189 -5.70 23.32 -13.80
N GLU A 190 -5.85 24.18 -14.82
CA GLU A 190 -4.73 24.79 -15.52
C GLU A 190 -3.85 25.61 -14.56
N GLY A 191 -2.54 25.39 -14.62
CA GLY A 191 -1.55 26.07 -13.77
C GLY A 191 -1.53 25.64 -12.30
N LYS A 192 -2.45 24.77 -11.85
CA LYS A 192 -2.50 24.31 -10.46
C LYS A 192 -1.41 23.29 -10.15
N GLN A 193 -0.81 23.39 -8.96
CA GLN A 193 0.05 22.34 -8.41
C GLN A 193 -0.80 21.28 -7.71
N ILE A 194 -0.69 20.04 -8.16
CA ILE A 194 -1.64 18.98 -7.82
C ILE A 194 -1.00 17.90 -6.97
N ILE A 195 -1.73 17.46 -5.95
CA ILE A 195 -1.42 16.27 -5.17
C ILE A 195 -2.53 15.24 -5.39
N ILE A 196 -2.15 14.05 -5.85
CA ILE A 196 -3.09 12.94 -6.05
C ILE A 196 -3.31 12.20 -4.73
N VAL A 197 -4.55 11.85 -4.42
CA VAL A 197 -4.93 11.05 -3.25
C VAL A 197 -5.62 9.77 -3.69
N ASP A 198 -5.14 8.62 -3.24
CA ASP A 198 -5.73 7.31 -3.55
C ASP A 198 -5.72 6.36 -2.35
N ASP A 199 -6.46 5.26 -2.46
CA ASP A 199 -6.49 4.21 -1.46
C ASP A 199 -5.24 3.33 -1.45
N VAL A 200 -4.84 2.72 -2.57
CA VAL A 200 -3.80 1.68 -2.57
C VAL A 200 -2.83 1.85 -3.73
N LEU A 201 -1.55 2.02 -3.41
CA LEU A 201 -0.45 1.90 -4.36
C LEU A 201 -0.10 0.43 -4.59
N THR A 202 -0.22 -0.04 -5.83
CA THR A 202 0.28 -1.38 -6.23
C THR A 202 1.53 -1.26 -7.10
N SER A 203 1.39 -1.13 -8.42
CA SER A 203 2.52 -0.88 -9.33
C SER A 203 2.83 0.61 -9.52
N GLY A 204 1.82 1.47 -9.31
CA GLY A 204 1.89 2.90 -9.62
C GLY A 204 1.48 3.26 -11.04
N GLN A 205 1.13 2.28 -11.90
CA GLN A 205 0.73 2.56 -13.28
C GLN A 205 -0.52 3.43 -13.37
N SER A 206 -1.57 3.11 -12.61
CA SER A 206 -2.80 3.92 -12.60
C SER A 206 -2.53 5.37 -12.20
N MET A 207 -1.65 5.58 -11.21
CA MET A 207 -1.22 6.92 -10.79
C MET A 207 -0.45 7.63 -11.91
N ALA A 208 0.41 6.93 -12.64
CA ALA A 208 1.14 7.48 -13.77
C ALA A 208 0.19 7.90 -14.90
N ASP A 209 -0.76 7.04 -15.27
CA ASP A 209 -1.74 7.33 -16.31
C ASP A 209 -2.63 8.54 -15.95
N TYR A 210 -3.04 8.63 -14.67
CA TYR A 210 -3.84 9.75 -14.18
C TYR A 210 -3.02 11.04 -14.10
N LYS A 211 -1.74 10.95 -13.71
CA LYS A 211 -0.79 12.07 -13.76
C LYS A 211 -0.67 12.64 -15.17
N GLU A 212 -0.48 11.78 -16.17
CA GLU A 212 -0.39 12.23 -17.56
C GLU A 212 -1.67 12.95 -18.01
N GLU A 213 -2.84 12.48 -17.60
CA GLU A 213 -4.10 13.13 -17.94
C GLU A 213 -4.26 14.50 -17.27
N ILE A 214 -3.93 14.58 -15.98
CA ILE A 214 -3.89 15.84 -15.24
C ILE A 214 -2.96 16.85 -15.93
N GLU A 215 -1.79 16.39 -16.38
CA GLU A 215 -0.81 17.24 -17.06
C GLU A 215 -1.27 17.67 -18.47
N ARG A 216 -2.00 16.82 -19.18
CA ARG A 216 -2.65 17.18 -20.45
C ARG A 216 -3.73 18.25 -20.27
N CYS A 217 -4.42 18.26 -19.13
CA CYS A 217 -5.39 19.28 -18.76
C CYS A 217 -4.73 20.57 -18.19
N GLY A 218 -3.40 20.70 -18.27
CA GLY A 218 -2.67 21.90 -17.84
C GLY A 218 -2.33 21.95 -16.35
N GLY A 219 -2.68 20.92 -15.58
CA GLY A 219 -2.26 20.78 -14.18
C GLY A 219 -0.80 20.32 -14.06
N LYS A 220 -0.20 20.50 -12.88
CA LYS A 220 1.15 19.99 -12.58
C LYS A 220 1.14 19.09 -11.36
N VAL A 221 1.26 17.78 -11.57
CA VAL A 221 1.33 16.85 -10.43
C VAL A 221 2.69 16.94 -9.76
N VAL A 222 2.71 17.28 -8.47
CA VAL A 222 3.94 17.40 -7.68
C VAL A 222 4.13 16.25 -6.70
N ALA A 223 3.03 15.63 -6.26
CA ALA A 223 3.07 14.52 -5.34
C ALA A 223 1.84 13.61 -5.45
N ALA A 224 1.94 12.42 -4.84
CA ALA A 224 0.82 11.52 -4.61
C ALA A 224 0.89 10.91 -3.21
N ILE A 225 -0.26 10.71 -2.59
CA ILE A 225 -0.38 10.04 -1.29
C ILE A 225 -1.35 8.87 -1.37
N PHE A 226 -1.01 7.80 -0.66
CA PHE A 226 -1.80 6.57 -0.64
C PHE A 226 -2.10 6.15 0.79
N TYR A 227 -3.30 5.60 1.03
CA TYR A 227 -3.61 4.98 2.31
C TYR A 227 -2.70 3.76 2.53
N GLY A 228 -2.66 2.85 1.57
CA GLY A 228 -1.87 1.62 1.63
C GLY A 228 -0.89 1.50 0.47
N LYS A 229 0.22 0.78 0.69
CA LYS A 229 1.01 0.19 -0.40
C LYS A 229 0.89 -1.33 -0.34
N THR A 230 0.49 -1.96 -1.43
CA THR A 230 0.46 -3.42 -1.55
C THR A 230 1.85 -3.99 -1.32
N VAL A 231 1.95 -4.95 -0.41
CA VAL A 231 3.20 -5.69 -0.20
C VAL A 231 3.55 -6.51 -1.44
N THR A 232 4.82 -6.46 -1.80
CA THR A 232 5.40 -7.25 -2.87
C THR A 232 5.71 -8.64 -2.36
N ARG A 233 5.73 -9.61 -3.29
CA ARG A 233 6.18 -10.95 -2.99
C ARG A 233 7.61 -11.11 -3.48
N PRO A 234 8.63 -11.05 -2.61
CA PRO A 234 9.99 -11.29 -3.04
C PRO A 234 10.16 -12.75 -3.50
N PRO A 235 11.10 -13.02 -4.40
CA PRO A 235 11.47 -14.37 -4.79
C PRO A 235 11.78 -15.23 -3.55
N LEU A 236 11.20 -16.45 -3.49
CA LEU A 236 11.38 -17.35 -2.34
C LEU A 236 12.85 -17.65 -2.04
N LEU A 237 13.70 -17.63 -3.06
CA LEU A 237 15.14 -17.84 -2.93
C LEU A 237 15.80 -16.74 -2.10
N LEU A 238 15.39 -15.47 -2.26
CA LEU A 238 15.92 -14.36 -1.45
C LEU A 238 15.52 -14.52 0.02
N ILE A 239 14.27 -14.90 0.28
CA ILE A 239 13.77 -15.16 1.64
C ILE A 239 14.58 -16.28 2.30
N LYS A 240 14.77 -17.41 1.58
CA LYS A 240 15.55 -18.54 2.08
C LYS A 240 17.01 -18.16 2.32
N ALA A 241 17.64 -17.45 1.39
CA ALA A 241 19.03 -17.00 1.52
C ALA A 241 19.22 -16.11 2.76
N HIS A 242 18.29 -15.18 3.02
CA HIS A 242 18.32 -14.33 4.22
C HIS A 242 18.26 -15.15 5.51
N VAL A 243 17.32 -16.11 5.59
CA VAL A 243 17.18 -16.96 6.78
C VAL A 243 18.40 -17.86 6.96
N TRP A 244 18.92 -18.48 5.89
CA TRP A 244 20.13 -19.31 5.92
C TRP A 244 21.36 -18.51 6.34
N GLY A 245 21.57 -17.31 5.77
CA GLY A 245 22.67 -16.43 6.14
C GLY A 245 22.64 -16.05 7.62
N GLY A 246 21.47 -15.74 8.16
CA GLY A 246 21.30 -15.48 9.60
C GLY A 246 21.69 -16.68 10.48
N CYS A 247 21.36 -17.90 10.08
CA CYS A 247 21.76 -19.10 10.79
C CYS A 247 23.28 -19.32 10.79
N ILE A 248 23.94 -19.08 9.67
CA ILE A 248 25.40 -19.20 9.55
C ILE A 248 26.10 -18.19 10.47
N VAL A 249 25.68 -16.93 10.45
CA VAL A 249 26.26 -15.87 11.30
C VAL A 249 26.08 -16.17 12.78
N ASN A 250 24.90 -16.63 13.20
CA ASN A 250 24.65 -17.00 14.59
C ASN A 250 25.52 -18.18 15.02
N LYS A 251 25.68 -19.18 14.15
CA LYS A 251 26.52 -20.35 14.44
C LYS A 251 28.01 -19.99 14.52
N ILE A 252 28.48 -19.07 13.69
CA ILE A 252 29.85 -18.53 13.79
C ILE A 252 30.04 -17.82 15.13
N LYS A 253 29.09 -16.95 15.53
CA LYS A 253 29.16 -16.24 16.82
C LYS A 253 29.18 -17.18 18.03
N GLU A 254 28.46 -18.30 17.96
CA GLU A 254 28.48 -19.34 18.99
C GLU A 254 29.82 -20.10 19.03
N LEU A 255 30.49 -20.29 17.89
CA LEU A 255 31.79 -20.97 17.80
C LEU A 255 32.98 -20.07 18.15
N THR A 256 32.82 -18.75 18.09
CA THR A 256 33.85 -17.76 18.48
C THR A 256 33.69 -17.24 19.91
N LYS A 257 32.81 -17.86 20.71
CA LYS A 257 32.70 -17.67 22.16
C LYS A 257 33.40 -18.81 22.89
#